data_AF-A0A5U8SWG0-F1
#
_entry.id   AF-A0A5U8SWG0-F1
#
_cell.length_a   1.000
_cell.length_b   1.000
_cell.length_c   1.000
_cell.angle_alpha   90.00
_cell.angle_beta   90.00
_cell.angle_gamma   90.00
#
_symmetry.space_group_name_H-M   'P 1'
#
loop_
_entity.id
_entity.type
_entity.pdbx_description
1 polymer ?
#
loop_
_entity_poly.entity_id
_entity_poly.type
_entity_poly.pdbx_seq_one_letter_code
_entity_poly.pdbx_strand_id
1 'polypeptide(L)'
;MELKSTQMGQTLARHPYNRVRLLNAGIEVSGAKHRYVIPFNELINIQCKRGIVWGELEFELPDEQVVRLHGTQWQETQEFYQYLTDIWSRWSEEMSVVSAGVLDKQVSEIKSVIQADRWLTQPESQKLRDNILHAFAALPLPRARLAGFDNCAQSYQFCLDWLSHTDEKRRQRNREWTQQCLETYVDFFASVESSPLNTSQSEA
;
A
#
# COMPACT_ATOMS: atom_id res chain seq x y z
N MET A 1 -1.09 -28.54 1.46
CA MET A 1 -1.05 -28.75 2.93
C MET A 1 -2.39 -28.32 3.52
N GLU A 2 -2.88 -28.99 4.56
CA GLU A 2 -4.18 -28.73 5.20
C GLU A 2 -4.05 -28.93 6.71
N LEU A 3 -4.76 -28.11 7.50
CA LEU A 3 -4.84 -28.18 8.96
C LEU A 3 -6.32 -28.23 9.39
N LYS A 4 -6.65 -29.09 10.36
CA LYS A 4 -8.03 -29.30 10.83
C LYS A 4 -8.13 -29.17 12.34
N SER A 5 -9.26 -28.65 12.79
CA SER A 5 -9.62 -28.66 14.20
C SER A 5 -9.92 -30.09 14.66
N THR A 6 -9.46 -30.42 15.87
CA THR A 6 -9.79 -31.67 16.57
C THR A 6 -11.30 -31.77 16.86
N GLN A 7 -11.86 -32.98 17.04
CA GLN A 7 -13.28 -33.14 17.38
C GLN A 7 -13.65 -32.36 18.65
N MET A 8 -12.83 -32.46 19.71
CA MET A 8 -13.04 -31.68 20.94
C MET A 8 -12.97 -30.17 20.69
N GLY A 9 -11.99 -29.72 19.89
CA GLY A 9 -11.86 -28.31 19.52
C GLY A 9 -13.08 -27.77 18.75
N GLN A 10 -13.67 -28.58 17.86
CA GLN A 10 -14.88 -28.21 17.12
C GLN A 10 -16.09 -28.06 18.04
N THR A 11 -16.29 -28.99 18.98
CA THR A 11 -17.41 -28.95 19.93
C THR A 11 -17.31 -27.79 20.91
N LEU A 12 -16.09 -27.48 21.39
CA LEU A 12 -15.86 -26.45 22.40
C LEU A 12 -15.80 -25.04 21.81
N ALA A 13 -15.13 -24.84 20.67
CA ALA A 13 -14.94 -23.50 20.10
C ALA A 13 -16.21 -22.93 19.45
N ARG A 14 -17.16 -23.79 19.03
CA ARG A 14 -18.38 -23.40 18.28
C ARG A 14 -18.10 -22.42 17.12
N HIS A 15 -16.92 -22.53 16.52
CA HIS A 15 -16.46 -21.63 15.47
C HIS A 15 -16.99 -22.06 14.10
N PRO A 16 -17.35 -21.13 13.20
CA PRO A 16 -17.89 -21.47 11.86
C PRO A 16 -16.91 -22.25 10.97
N TYR A 17 -15.61 -22.16 11.28
CA TYR A 17 -14.52 -22.77 10.52
C TYR A 17 -13.78 -23.80 11.35
N ASN A 18 -13.48 -24.95 10.74
CA ASN A 18 -12.76 -26.05 11.38
C ASN A 18 -11.60 -26.61 10.53
N ARG A 19 -11.27 -25.93 9.42
CA ARG A 19 -10.24 -26.35 8.48
C ARG A 19 -9.65 -25.15 7.76
N VAL A 20 -8.34 -25.19 7.55
CA VAL A 20 -7.63 -24.32 6.61
C VAL A 20 -6.82 -25.16 5.63
N ARG A 21 -6.81 -24.76 4.37
CA ARG A 21 -6.07 -25.40 3.28
C ARG A 21 -5.27 -24.35 2.53
N LEU A 22 -3.99 -24.64 2.30
CA LEU A 22 -3.15 -23.81 1.45
C LEU A 22 -3.55 -24.00 -0.02
N LEU A 23 -3.68 -22.89 -0.75
CA LEU A 23 -3.86 -22.82 -2.20
C LEU A 23 -2.59 -22.27 -2.86
N ASN A 24 -2.57 -22.20 -4.19
CA ASN A 24 -1.41 -21.69 -4.93
C ASN A 24 -1.07 -20.22 -4.62
N ALA A 25 -2.09 -19.38 -4.40
CA ALA A 25 -1.95 -17.94 -4.16
C ALA A 25 -2.95 -17.45 -3.09
N GLY A 26 -3.13 -18.24 -2.04
CA GLY A 26 -4.11 -17.94 -1.00
C GLY A 26 -4.31 -19.09 -0.03
N ILE A 27 -5.27 -18.92 0.86
CA ILE A 27 -5.74 -19.95 1.77
C ILE A 27 -7.26 -20.09 1.66
N GLU A 28 -7.74 -21.31 1.83
CA GLU A 28 -9.16 -21.60 1.97
C GLU A 28 -9.44 -21.93 3.43
N VAL A 29 -10.33 -21.16 4.05
CA VAL A 29 -10.84 -21.43 5.39
C VAL A 29 -12.26 -21.98 5.24
N SER A 30 -12.53 -23.14 5.82
CA SER A 30 -13.80 -23.83 5.64
C SER A 30 -14.32 -24.50 6.91
N GLY A 31 -15.64 -24.72 6.93
CA GLY A 31 -16.37 -25.46 7.93
C GLY A 31 -17.59 -26.16 7.33
N ALA A 32 -18.51 -26.61 8.18
CA ALA A 32 -19.65 -27.42 7.73
C ALA A 32 -20.61 -26.68 6.78
N LYS A 33 -20.78 -25.37 6.95
CA LYS A 33 -21.72 -24.53 6.18
C LYS A 33 -21.08 -23.35 5.47
N HIS A 34 -19.79 -23.10 5.71
CA HIS A 34 -19.10 -21.91 5.25
C HIS A 34 -17.79 -22.28 4.57
N ARG A 35 -17.50 -21.62 3.45
CA ARG A 35 -16.21 -21.68 2.76
C ARG A 35 -15.85 -20.26 2.36
N TYR A 36 -14.62 -19.87 2.68
CA TYR A 36 -14.08 -18.57 2.38
C TYR A 36 -12.65 -18.72 1.86
N VAL A 37 -12.33 -18.02 0.78
CA VAL A 37 -10.98 -17.98 0.21
C VAL A 37 -10.40 -16.63 0.52
N ILE A 38 -9.20 -16.63 1.10
CA ILE A 38 -8.40 -15.44 1.36
C ILE A 38 -7.22 -15.47 0.37
N PRO A 39 -7.27 -14.67 -0.68
CA PRO A 39 -6.13 -14.45 -1.56
C PRO A 39 -4.93 -13.86 -0.81
N PHE A 40 -3.71 -14.17 -1.24
CA PHE A 40 -2.51 -13.59 -0.60
C PHE A 40 -2.41 -12.07 -0.71
N ASN A 41 -3.00 -11.47 -1.75
CA ASN A 41 -3.06 -10.03 -1.94
C ASN A 41 -4.07 -9.32 -1.03
N GLU A 42 -4.88 -10.06 -0.28
CA GLU A 42 -5.78 -9.53 0.75
C GLU A 42 -5.26 -9.79 2.17
N LEU A 43 -4.23 -10.62 2.32
CA LEU A 43 -3.69 -10.96 3.64
C LEU A 43 -2.74 -9.86 4.13
N ILE A 44 -2.97 -9.37 5.36
CA ILE A 44 -2.16 -8.34 6.02
C ILE A 44 -1.13 -8.96 6.96
N ASN A 45 -1.58 -9.91 7.77
CA ASN A 45 -0.76 -10.58 8.79
C ASN A 45 -1.34 -11.97 9.11
N ILE A 46 -0.48 -12.85 9.64
CA ILE A 46 -0.85 -14.17 10.13
C ILE A 46 -0.35 -14.29 11.56
N GLN A 47 -1.24 -14.52 12.52
CA GLN A 47 -0.85 -14.78 13.90
C GLN A 47 -1.03 -16.25 14.24
N CYS A 48 -0.02 -16.85 14.86
CA CYS A 48 -0.10 -18.19 15.44
C CYS A 48 -0.06 -18.10 16.96
N LYS A 49 -1.14 -18.54 17.60
CA LYS A 49 -1.32 -18.45 19.06
C LYS A 49 -1.44 -19.84 19.67
N ARG A 50 -0.80 -20.02 20.82
CA ARG A 50 -0.98 -21.20 21.66
C ARG A 50 -2.06 -20.94 22.69
N GLY A 51 -3.21 -21.60 22.55
CA GLY A 51 -4.23 -21.67 23.59
C GLY A 51 -3.86 -22.66 24.69
N ILE A 52 -4.72 -22.77 25.71
CA ILE A 52 -4.50 -23.65 26.87
C ILE A 52 -4.44 -25.13 26.44
N VAL A 53 -5.26 -25.51 25.44
CA VAL A 53 -5.42 -26.92 25.01
C VAL A 53 -5.17 -27.11 23.51
N TRP A 54 -5.23 -26.05 22.70
CA TRP A 54 -5.13 -26.12 21.23
C TRP A 54 -4.35 -24.94 20.65
N GLY A 55 -3.94 -25.06 19.40
CA GLY A 55 -3.42 -23.94 18.61
C GLY A 55 -4.52 -23.19 17.86
N GLU A 56 -4.23 -21.92 17.58
CA GLU A 56 -5.11 -20.98 16.89
C GLU A 56 -4.34 -20.22 15.80
N LEU A 57 -5.00 -19.97 14.68
CA LEU A 57 -4.52 -19.10 13.61
C LEU A 57 -5.49 -17.94 13.40
N GLU A 58 -4.94 -16.74 13.27
CA GLU A 58 -5.68 -15.55 12.88
C GLU A 58 -5.11 -14.99 11.58
N PHE A 59 -5.98 -14.72 10.63
CA PHE A 59 -5.66 -14.12 9.33
C PHE A 59 -6.26 -12.71 9.32
N GLU A 60 -5.39 -11.71 9.37
CA GLU A 60 -5.78 -10.30 9.33
C GLU A 60 -5.94 -9.85 7.87
N LEU A 61 -7.04 -9.16 7.60
CA LEU A 61 -7.43 -8.62 6.30
C LEU A 61 -7.57 -7.08 6.42
N PRO A 62 -7.78 -6.35 5.30
CA PRO A 62 -8.13 -4.94 5.35
C PRO A 62 -9.33 -4.64 6.25
N ASP A 63 -9.46 -3.37 6.63
CA ASP A 63 -10.56 -2.85 7.45
C ASP A 63 -10.72 -3.57 8.81
N GLU A 64 -9.59 -3.98 9.40
CA GLU A 64 -9.51 -4.66 10.70
C GLU A 64 -10.30 -5.99 10.76
N GLN A 65 -10.61 -6.57 9.61
CA GLN A 65 -11.28 -7.87 9.53
C GLN A 65 -10.32 -9.00 9.89
N VAL A 66 -10.80 -9.97 10.67
CA VAL A 66 -9.99 -11.12 11.10
C VAL A 66 -10.77 -12.41 10.89
N VAL A 67 -10.15 -13.37 10.18
CA VAL A 67 -10.65 -14.73 10.04
C VAL A 67 -9.85 -15.66 10.94
N ARG A 68 -10.53 -16.45 11.77
CA ARG A 68 -9.87 -17.32 12.76
C ARG A 68 -10.11 -18.80 12.53
N LEU A 69 -9.10 -19.60 12.84
CA LEU A 69 -9.20 -21.06 12.97
C LEU A 69 -8.81 -21.46 14.39
N HIS A 70 -9.70 -22.15 15.07
CA HIS A 70 -9.53 -22.58 16.46
C HIS A 70 -9.52 -24.11 16.60
N GLY A 71 -8.97 -24.61 17.72
CA GLY A 71 -9.15 -26.01 18.10
C GLY A 71 -8.25 -27.00 17.37
N THR A 72 -7.13 -26.54 16.80
CA THR A 72 -6.15 -27.38 16.08
C THR A 72 -5.09 -27.94 17.03
N GLN A 73 -4.43 -29.05 16.68
CA GLN A 73 -3.33 -29.56 17.51
C GLN A 73 -2.14 -28.60 17.42
N TRP A 74 -1.57 -28.20 18.56
CA TRP A 74 -0.56 -27.14 18.61
C TRP A 74 0.63 -27.38 17.68
N GLN A 75 1.17 -28.60 17.66
CA GLN A 75 2.32 -28.92 16.80
C GLN A 75 1.96 -28.79 15.32
N GLU A 76 0.81 -29.33 14.90
CA GLU A 76 0.32 -29.18 13.52
C GLU A 76 0.05 -27.71 13.16
N THR A 77 -0.44 -26.90 14.12
CA THR A 77 -0.64 -25.46 13.94
C THR A 77 0.68 -24.75 13.64
N GLN A 78 1.74 -25.05 14.40
CA GLN A 78 3.05 -24.45 14.21
C GLN A 78 3.67 -24.85 12.88
N GLU A 79 3.62 -26.13 12.52
CA GLU A 79 4.14 -26.64 11.25
C GLU A 79 3.41 -26.00 10.06
N PHE A 80 2.08 -25.92 10.12
CA PHE A 80 1.29 -25.25 9.08
C PHE A 80 1.60 -23.76 9.00
N TYR A 81 1.72 -23.07 10.14
CA TYR A 81 2.04 -21.65 10.19
C TYR A 81 3.39 -21.32 9.56
N GLN A 82 4.43 -22.09 9.89
CA GLN A 82 5.77 -21.90 9.33
C GLN A 82 5.74 -22.09 7.81
N TYR A 83 5.14 -23.18 7.35
CA TYR A 83 5.05 -23.47 5.91
C TYR A 83 4.24 -22.42 5.14
N LEU A 84 3.11 -21.97 5.68
CA LEU A 84 2.29 -20.91 5.09
C LEU A 84 3.06 -19.59 5.04
N THR A 85 3.72 -19.22 6.14
CA THR A 85 4.51 -17.99 6.23
C THR A 85 5.64 -17.96 5.22
N ASP A 86 6.35 -19.08 5.03
CA ASP A 86 7.43 -19.19 4.05
C ASP A 86 6.93 -18.96 2.62
N ILE A 87 5.81 -19.59 2.25
CA ILE A 87 5.23 -19.46 0.91
C ILE A 87 4.69 -18.05 0.68
N TRP A 88 3.97 -17.51 1.65
CA TRP A 88 3.41 -16.17 1.56
C TRP A 88 4.50 -15.10 1.52
N SER A 89 5.60 -15.27 2.26
CA SER A 89 6.74 -14.35 2.22
C SER A 89 7.41 -14.34 0.86
N ARG A 90 7.71 -15.51 0.27
CA ARG A 90 8.28 -15.62 -1.09
C ARG A 90 7.38 -14.99 -2.14
N TRP A 91 6.09 -15.30 -2.10
CA TRP A 91 5.11 -14.66 -2.99
C TRP A 91 5.09 -13.14 -2.79
N SER A 92 5.20 -12.65 -1.56
CA SER A 92 5.20 -11.23 -1.27
C SER A 92 6.46 -10.52 -1.79
N GLU A 93 7.62 -11.18 -1.73
CA GLU A 93 8.87 -10.68 -2.33
C GLU A 93 8.75 -10.58 -3.86
N GLU A 94 8.18 -11.59 -4.52
CA GLU A 94 7.94 -11.53 -5.96
C GLU A 94 6.99 -10.37 -6.33
N MET A 95 5.90 -10.21 -5.57
CA MET A 95 4.92 -9.14 -5.80
C MET A 95 5.46 -7.75 -5.42
N SER A 96 6.43 -7.65 -4.50
CA SER A 96 7.06 -6.37 -4.17
C SER A 96 7.86 -5.82 -5.34
N VAL A 97 8.49 -6.68 -6.15
CA VAL A 97 9.19 -6.28 -7.38
C VAL A 97 8.22 -5.70 -8.40
N VAL A 98 7.06 -6.32 -8.60
CA VAL A 98 6.00 -5.80 -9.48
C VAL A 98 5.47 -4.47 -8.95
N SER A 99 5.24 -4.37 -7.64
CA SER A 99 4.78 -3.15 -6.98
C SER A 99 5.79 -2.01 -7.13
N ALA A 100 7.09 -2.29 -6.99
CA ALA A 100 8.17 -1.33 -7.21
C ALA A 100 8.11 -0.76 -8.64
N GLY A 101 7.98 -1.61 -9.67
CA GLY A 101 7.88 -1.14 -11.05
C GLY A 101 6.69 -0.22 -11.32
N VAL A 102 5.52 -0.52 -10.74
CA VAL A 102 4.33 0.34 -10.84
C VAL A 102 4.57 1.69 -10.15
N LEU A 103 5.11 1.66 -8.93
CA LEU A 103 5.36 2.86 -8.12
C LEU A 103 6.46 3.74 -8.71
N ASP A 104 7.55 3.17 -9.21
CA ASP A 104 8.67 3.91 -9.81
C ASP A 104 8.24 4.64 -11.09
N LYS A 105 7.37 4.01 -11.89
CA LYS A 105 6.73 4.68 -13.03
C LYS A 105 5.92 5.88 -12.55
N GLN A 106 5.10 5.71 -11.52
CA GLN A 106 4.29 6.80 -10.97
C GLN A 106 5.15 7.93 -10.39
N VAL A 107 6.23 7.60 -9.68
CA VAL A 107 7.21 8.58 -9.17
C VAL A 107 7.82 9.37 -10.33
N SER A 108 8.18 8.69 -11.42
CA SER A 108 8.77 9.33 -12.61
C SER A 108 7.79 10.28 -13.29
N GLU A 109 6.52 9.89 -13.41
CA GLU A 109 5.46 10.76 -13.94
C GLU A 109 5.30 12.02 -13.10
N ILE A 110 5.20 11.88 -11.77
CA ILE A 110 5.10 13.01 -10.85
C ILE A 110 6.33 13.92 -11.00
N LYS A 111 7.54 13.36 -10.98
CA LYS A 111 8.80 14.11 -11.15
C LYS A 111 8.82 14.89 -12.45
N SER A 112 8.39 14.30 -13.57
CA SER A 112 8.35 14.98 -14.86
C SER A 112 7.42 16.20 -14.86
N VAL A 113 6.28 16.11 -14.17
CA VAL A 113 5.31 17.21 -14.09
C VAL A 113 5.81 18.33 -13.19
N ILE A 114 6.41 18.01 -12.04
CA ILE A 114 6.89 19.03 -11.10
C ILE A 114 8.15 19.76 -11.62
N GLN A 115 8.99 19.07 -12.40
CA GLN A 115 10.22 19.61 -12.99
C GLN A 115 9.98 20.40 -14.30
N ALA A 116 8.79 20.35 -14.89
CA ALA A 116 8.48 21.13 -16.08
C ALA A 116 8.61 22.63 -15.79
N ASP A 117 9.23 23.41 -16.67
CA ASP A 117 9.39 24.86 -16.46
C ASP A 117 8.13 25.64 -16.88
N ARG A 118 7.05 25.48 -16.11
CA ARG A 118 5.75 26.13 -16.33
C ARG A 118 4.87 26.08 -15.10
N TRP A 119 3.83 26.88 -15.01
CA TRP A 119 2.83 26.75 -13.93
C TRP A 119 2.15 25.37 -13.89
N LEU A 120 1.97 24.80 -12.68
CA LEU A 120 1.21 23.58 -12.46
C LEU A 120 -0.25 23.93 -12.15
N THR A 121 -1.14 23.60 -13.08
CA THR A 121 -2.56 23.94 -12.98
C THR A 121 -3.31 22.98 -12.04
N GLN A 122 -4.47 23.40 -11.54
CA GLN A 122 -5.32 22.55 -10.71
C GLN A 122 -5.78 21.27 -11.44
N PRO A 123 -6.26 21.32 -12.70
CA PRO A 123 -6.61 20.10 -13.44
C PRO A 123 -5.45 19.10 -13.56
N GLU A 124 -4.22 19.58 -13.74
CA GLU A 124 -3.04 18.71 -13.82
C GLU A 124 -2.70 18.05 -12.49
N SER A 125 -2.82 18.77 -11.38
CA SER A 125 -2.65 18.17 -10.05
C SER A 125 -3.73 17.13 -9.73
N GLN A 126 -4.97 17.34 -10.20
CA GLN A 126 -6.03 16.34 -10.03
C GLN A 126 -5.76 15.10 -10.90
N LYS A 127 -5.28 15.30 -12.13
CA LYS A 127 -4.85 14.18 -12.98
C LYS A 127 -3.71 13.37 -12.34
N LEU A 128 -2.72 14.04 -11.72
CA LEU A 128 -1.68 13.34 -10.96
C LEU A 128 -2.26 12.52 -9.80
N ARG A 129 -3.20 13.11 -9.04
CA ARG A 129 -3.90 12.42 -7.95
C ARG A 129 -4.61 11.16 -8.45
N ASP A 130 -5.36 11.28 -9.55
CA ASP A 130 -6.10 10.17 -10.15
C ASP A 130 -5.15 9.06 -10.65
N ASN A 131 -4.03 9.43 -11.27
CA ASN A 131 -2.99 8.47 -11.68
C ASN A 131 -2.41 7.72 -10.47
N ILE A 132 -2.14 8.40 -9.35
CA ILE A 132 -1.65 7.73 -8.12
C ILE A 132 -2.69 6.74 -7.60
N LEU A 133 -3.97 7.13 -7.54
CA LEU A 133 -5.05 6.24 -7.11
C LEU A 133 -5.18 5.02 -8.03
N HIS A 134 -5.05 5.21 -9.35
CA HIS A 134 -5.06 4.13 -10.32
C HIS A 134 -3.86 3.19 -10.15
N ALA A 135 -2.66 3.74 -9.96
CA ALA A 135 -1.45 2.96 -9.69
C ALA A 135 -1.60 2.13 -8.40
N PHE A 136 -2.15 2.73 -7.33
CA PHE A 136 -2.41 2.04 -6.07
C PHE A 136 -3.42 0.90 -6.20
N ALA A 137 -4.47 1.08 -7.02
CA ALA A 137 -5.45 0.04 -7.28
C ALA A 137 -4.88 -1.15 -8.10
N ALA A 138 -3.80 -0.91 -8.85
CA ALA A 138 -3.12 -1.94 -9.64
C ALA A 138 -2.03 -2.71 -8.86
N LEU A 139 -1.75 -2.34 -7.60
CA LEU A 139 -0.70 -3.00 -6.82
C LEU A 139 -1.13 -4.43 -6.43
N PRO A 140 -0.26 -5.43 -6.65
CA PRO A 140 -0.55 -6.81 -6.24
C PRO A 140 -0.41 -7.02 -4.72
N LEU A 141 0.27 -6.12 -4.00
CA LEU A 141 0.37 -6.15 -2.55
C LEU A 141 -0.67 -5.23 -1.89
N PRO A 142 -1.22 -5.62 -0.72
CA PRO A 142 -2.02 -4.70 0.07
C PRO A 142 -1.17 -3.51 0.51
N ARG A 143 -1.75 -2.30 0.41
CA ARG A 143 -1.06 -1.03 0.73
C ARG A 143 -0.42 -1.02 2.12
N ALA A 144 -1.11 -1.60 3.11
CA ALA A 144 -0.63 -1.68 4.48
C ALA A 144 0.68 -2.47 4.64
N ARG A 145 1.04 -3.31 3.65
CA ARG A 145 2.28 -4.11 3.68
C ARG A 145 3.43 -3.49 2.90
N LEU A 146 3.19 -2.50 2.03
CA LEU A 146 4.23 -1.93 1.16
C LEU A 146 5.39 -1.31 1.94
N ALA A 147 5.13 -0.76 3.13
CA ALA A 147 6.17 -0.21 4.00
C ALA A 147 7.18 -1.26 4.50
N GLY A 148 6.85 -2.56 4.44
CA GLY A 148 7.73 -3.65 4.83
C GLY A 148 8.70 -4.13 3.74
N PHE A 149 8.71 -3.51 2.57
CA PHE A 149 9.55 -3.91 1.44
C PHE A 149 10.43 -2.75 0.95
N ASP A 150 11.74 -2.84 1.19
CA ASP A 150 12.70 -1.76 0.90
C ASP A 150 12.69 -1.31 -0.56
N ASN A 151 12.45 -2.23 -1.51
CA ASN A 151 12.45 -1.96 -2.94
C ASN A 151 11.28 -1.08 -3.41
N CYS A 152 10.20 -0.96 -2.65
CA CYS A 152 9.04 -0.16 -3.04
C CYS A 152 8.56 0.82 -1.96
N ALA A 153 9.03 0.69 -0.72
CA ALA A 153 8.60 1.52 0.40
C ALA A 153 8.82 3.02 0.15
N GLN A 154 9.98 3.43 -0.37
CA GLN A 154 10.28 4.84 -0.61
C GLN A 154 9.38 5.43 -1.72
N SER A 155 9.22 4.71 -2.83
CA SER A 155 8.36 5.12 -3.95
C SER A 155 6.89 5.18 -3.51
N TYR A 156 6.44 4.22 -2.71
CA TYR A 156 5.12 4.24 -2.09
C TYR A 156 4.91 5.47 -1.20
N GLN A 157 5.85 5.77 -0.30
CA GLN A 157 5.75 6.94 0.59
C GLN A 157 5.74 8.25 -0.18
N PHE A 158 6.57 8.38 -1.22
CA PHE A 158 6.57 9.55 -2.09
C PHE A 158 5.20 9.76 -2.77
N CYS A 159 4.61 8.70 -3.32
CA CYS A 159 3.28 8.76 -3.93
C CYS A 159 2.19 9.07 -2.89
N LEU A 160 2.27 8.46 -1.70
CA LEU A 160 1.32 8.67 -0.62
C LEU A 160 1.35 10.12 -0.09
N ASP A 161 2.53 10.70 0.05
CA ASP A 161 2.72 12.10 0.45
C ASP A 161 2.08 13.05 -0.57
N TRP A 162 2.32 12.83 -1.87
CA TRP A 162 1.67 13.61 -2.93
C TRP A 162 0.14 13.45 -2.95
N LEU A 163 -0.36 12.24 -2.73
CA LEU A 163 -1.79 11.95 -2.66
C LEU A 163 -2.46 12.64 -1.46
N SER A 164 -1.77 12.71 -0.33
CA SER A 164 -2.28 13.28 0.92
C SER A 164 -2.23 14.81 0.92
N HIS A 165 -1.23 15.38 0.26
CA HIS A 165 -0.93 16.82 0.27
C HIS A 165 -1.02 17.47 -1.12
N THR A 166 -1.90 16.98 -2.01
CA THR A 166 -1.93 17.37 -3.44
C THR A 166 -1.96 18.89 -3.66
N ASP A 167 -2.85 19.61 -2.97
CA ASP A 167 -2.98 21.07 -3.14
C ASP A 167 -1.81 21.85 -2.53
N GLU A 168 -1.28 21.38 -1.40
CA GLU A 168 -0.12 21.99 -0.75
C GLU A 168 1.13 21.85 -1.61
N LYS A 169 1.41 20.64 -2.11
CA LYS A 169 2.53 20.35 -3.01
C LYS A 169 2.43 21.17 -4.31
N ARG A 170 1.23 21.31 -4.87
CA ARG A 170 1.00 22.18 -6.05
C ARG A 170 1.36 23.64 -5.75
N ARG A 171 0.87 24.20 -4.65
CA ARG A 171 1.15 25.59 -4.25
C ARG A 171 2.63 25.80 -3.98
N GLN A 172 3.28 24.89 -3.24
CA GLN A 172 4.70 24.96 -2.95
C GLN A 172 5.51 25.00 -4.24
N ARG A 173 5.30 24.03 -5.12
CA ARG A 173 6.01 23.92 -6.39
C ARG A 173 5.79 25.16 -7.28
N ASN A 174 4.58 25.72 -7.30
CA ASN A 174 4.31 26.93 -8.06
C ASN A 174 5.01 28.17 -7.47
N ARG A 175 5.13 28.27 -6.15
CA ARG A 175 5.94 29.33 -5.51
C ARG A 175 7.42 29.19 -5.87
N GLU A 176 7.97 27.98 -5.81
CA GLU A 176 9.35 27.69 -6.21
C GLU A 176 9.60 28.09 -7.68
N TRP A 177 8.66 27.75 -8.57
CA TRP A 177 8.73 28.15 -9.97
C TRP A 177 8.64 29.67 -10.15
N THR A 178 7.70 30.36 -9.48
CA THR A 178 7.60 31.83 -9.53
C THR A 178 8.90 32.49 -9.07
N GLN A 179 9.48 32.03 -7.96
CA GLN A 179 10.77 32.55 -7.48
C GLN A 179 11.88 32.37 -8.51
N GLN A 180 11.97 31.19 -9.13
CA GLN A 180 12.94 30.91 -10.19
C GLN A 180 12.74 31.82 -11.41
N CYS A 181 11.50 32.10 -11.82
CA CYS A 181 11.21 33.04 -12.90
C CYS A 181 11.64 34.47 -12.56
N LEU A 182 11.37 34.93 -11.33
CA LEU A 182 11.78 36.26 -10.88
C LEU A 182 13.31 36.43 -10.90
N GLU A 183 14.05 35.41 -10.48
CA GLU A 183 15.51 35.40 -10.52
C GLU A 183 16.04 35.36 -11.97
N THR A 184 15.45 34.52 -12.82
CA THR A 184 15.89 34.33 -14.22
C THR A 184 15.61 35.55 -15.09
N TYR A 185 14.48 36.23 -14.87
CA TYR A 185 14.03 37.38 -15.67
C TYR A 185 14.19 38.71 -14.92
N VAL A 186 15.10 38.79 -13.95
CA VAL A 186 15.32 39.98 -13.11
C VAL A 186 15.57 41.25 -13.95
N ASP A 187 16.37 41.15 -15.01
CA ASP A 187 16.69 42.28 -15.89
C ASP A 187 15.47 42.76 -16.69
N PHE A 188 14.57 41.83 -17.06
CA PHE A 188 13.32 42.16 -17.72
C PHE A 188 12.40 42.94 -16.76
N PHE A 189 12.18 42.43 -15.54
CA PHE A 189 11.35 43.11 -14.54
C PHE A 189 11.93 44.45 -14.08
N ALA A 190 13.25 44.61 -14.13
CA ALA A 190 13.92 45.88 -13.83
C ALA A 190 13.75 46.95 -14.93
N SER A 191 13.42 46.55 -16.16
CA SER A 191 13.43 47.44 -17.34
C SER A 191 12.09 47.53 -18.08
N VAL A 192 11.08 46.73 -17.71
CA VAL A 192 9.78 46.69 -18.41
C VAL A 192 8.93 47.94 -18.20
N GLU A 193 9.12 48.66 -17.10
CA GLU A 193 8.47 49.95 -16.83
C GLU A 193 9.50 51.08 -16.63
N SER A 194 9.01 52.33 -16.55
CA SER A 194 9.82 53.51 -16.27
C SER A 194 10.50 53.47 -14.88
N SER A 195 10.14 52.52 -14.03
CA SER A 195 10.81 52.20 -12.77
C SER A 195 10.77 50.69 -12.52
N PRO A 196 11.79 50.10 -11.86
CA PRO A 196 11.81 48.66 -11.57
C PRO A 196 10.57 48.21 -10.80
N LEU A 197 9.97 47.09 -11.21
CA LEU A 197 8.82 46.53 -10.52
C LEU A 197 9.22 46.00 -9.14
N ASN A 198 8.36 46.23 -8.14
CA ASN A 198 8.53 45.62 -6.82
C ASN A 198 8.10 44.14 -6.82
N THR A 199 8.39 43.43 -5.73
CA THR A 199 8.10 41.98 -5.61
C THR A 199 6.62 41.65 -5.85
N SER A 200 5.70 42.39 -5.22
CA SER A 200 4.25 42.15 -5.40
C SER A 200 3.76 42.45 -6.82
N GLN A 201 4.40 43.37 -7.55
CA GLN A 201 4.08 43.65 -8.95
C GLN A 201 4.64 42.61 -9.91
N SER A 202 5.78 42.00 -9.56
CA SER A 202 6.40 40.96 -10.38
C SER A 202 5.75 39.59 -10.18
N GLU A 203 5.06 39.40 -9.05
CA GLU A 203 4.31 38.18 -8.69
C GLU A 203 2.82 38.19 -9.12
N ALA A 204 2.28 39.35 -9.49
CA ALA A 204 0.86 39.56 -9.85
C ALA A 204 0.53 39.09 -11.28
#